data_AF-A0A060CUD0-F1
#
_entry.id   AF-A0A060CUD0-F1
#
_cell.length_a   1.000
_cell.length_b   1.000
_cell.length_c   1.000
_cell.angle_alpha   90.00
_cell.angle_beta   90.00
_cell.angle_gamma   90.00
#
_symmetry.space_group_name_H-M   'P 1'
#
loop_
_entity.id
_entity.type
_entity.pdbx_description
1 polymer ?
#
loop_
_entity_poly.entity_id
_entity_poly.type
_entity_poly.pdbx_seq_one_letter_code
_entity_poly.pdbx_strand_id
1 'polypeptide(L)'
;MNNSVIIIESPNKVAKIREITGAKVFATIGHFMQLKSYDENNNFKPTFEYDPQKKKCIFEIIEACKNKKVYIATDPDREGYAIGYHFYEKIKKIASSIYRAEFFEITPSGINKGLQNALLFENTNKQMYQSALARRVADMLLGFTLSPYLGKALGQMKGSSAGRVQTPCLKLIVDRDREIEKFKALPENEKVSYQIQAKINDSANREVTIKHCDEKGEEIKFNDKEEALKLFESLEDNKACLLKDLKTSVVETKPKKPFITSTLLERASSMLGLSISEVQSLAQNLFEAGLITYIRTDAESLSVEFLNEAESFYAPIYKDLYLKREYKAGKQSQAEAHEAIRITHPHKYEDLESIVYNAGITNQDALIPLIEELKDKKKEITHSLVLSKMSLEAVIKLIFFYKLEGVALDLRAYSLKAYYKDNKDTLLIKGRKQHLSNYAKAYIALNLLWTIRNRAYHWENLLKLRANNRPRITTRFIRELEKPTSKSFNFGIMPNKIVSFLDDLIKSIGNKDLEKLSSL
;
A
#
# COMPACT_ATOMS: atom_id res chain seq x y z
N MET A 1 1.63 -38.27 -3.16
CA MET A 1 0.75 -37.74 -4.23
C MET A 1 1.25 -38.06 -5.65
N ASN A 2 2.07 -39.11 -5.86
CA ASN A 2 2.83 -39.30 -7.11
C ASN A 2 1.99 -39.51 -8.40
N ASN A 3 0.68 -39.75 -8.27
CA ASN A 3 -0.24 -39.88 -9.41
C ASN A 3 -1.22 -38.69 -9.55
N SER A 4 -0.98 -37.59 -8.82
CA SER A 4 -1.78 -36.37 -8.86
C SER A 4 -1.07 -35.25 -9.62
N VAL A 5 -1.85 -34.35 -10.19
CA VAL A 5 -1.38 -33.16 -10.89
C VAL A 5 -1.87 -31.93 -10.14
N ILE A 6 -1.01 -30.93 -9.93
CA ILE A 6 -1.36 -29.64 -9.34
C ILE A 6 -1.21 -28.56 -10.41
N ILE A 7 -2.24 -27.73 -10.57
CA ILE A 7 -2.29 -26.64 -11.53
C ILE A 7 -2.30 -25.31 -10.79
N ILE A 8 -1.35 -24.44 -11.06
CA ILE A 8 -1.21 -23.12 -10.42
C ILE A 8 -1.16 -22.00 -11.46
N GLU A 9 -1.24 -20.75 -11.00
CA GLU A 9 -1.17 -19.58 -11.90
C GLU A 9 0.26 -19.22 -12.30
N SER A 10 1.16 -19.13 -11.32
CA SER A 10 2.50 -18.55 -11.47
C SER A 10 3.58 -19.63 -11.61
N PRO A 11 4.50 -19.51 -12.58
CA PRO A 11 5.61 -20.46 -12.75
C PRO A 11 6.59 -20.45 -11.57
N ASN A 12 6.73 -19.32 -10.87
CA ASN A 12 7.71 -19.16 -9.78
C ASN A 12 7.43 -20.10 -8.60
N LYS A 13 6.16 -20.47 -8.38
CA LYS A 13 5.73 -21.37 -7.31
C LYS A 13 5.92 -22.86 -7.63
N VAL A 14 6.19 -23.22 -8.89
CA VAL A 14 6.21 -24.62 -9.36
C VAL A 14 7.28 -25.43 -8.62
N ALA A 15 8.50 -24.92 -8.53
CA ALA A 15 9.61 -25.64 -7.92
C ALA A 15 9.34 -25.97 -6.45
N LYS A 16 8.87 -24.98 -5.68
CA LYS A 16 8.62 -25.11 -4.24
C LYS A 16 7.44 -26.04 -3.94
N ILE A 17 6.32 -25.90 -4.66
CA ILE A 17 5.16 -26.77 -4.46
C ILE A 17 5.49 -28.21 -4.84
N ARG A 18 6.26 -28.42 -5.92
CA ARG A 18 6.72 -29.75 -6.34
C ARG A 18 7.62 -30.39 -5.29
N GLU A 19 8.57 -29.64 -4.73
CA GLU A 19 9.45 -30.09 -3.65
C GLU A 19 8.64 -30.56 -2.43
N ILE A 20 7.67 -29.75 -2.00
CA ILE A 20 6.85 -30.02 -0.81
C ILE A 20 5.89 -31.20 -1.00
N THR A 21 5.29 -31.33 -2.19
CA THR A 21 4.19 -32.28 -2.43
C THR A 21 4.63 -33.58 -3.10
N GLY A 22 5.76 -33.57 -3.82
CA GLY A 22 6.18 -34.62 -4.74
C GLY A 22 5.25 -34.82 -5.95
N ALA A 23 4.23 -33.97 -6.14
CA ALA A 23 3.30 -34.07 -7.27
C ALA A 23 3.86 -33.44 -8.55
N LYS A 24 3.28 -33.77 -9.70
CA LYS A 24 3.53 -33.02 -10.94
C LYS A 24 2.82 -31.67 -10.84
N VAL A 25 3.56 -30.58 -10.97
CA VAL A 25 3.03 -29.22 -10.86
C VAL A 25 3.20 -28.47 -12.19
N PHE A 26 2.12 -27.87 -12.68
CA PHE A 26 2.12 -27.04 -13.90
C PHE A 26 1.57 -25.65 -13.61
N ALA A 27 2.06 -24.65 -14.33
CA ALA A 27 1.57 -23.27 -14.25
C ALA A 27 0.86 -22.86 -15.55
N THR A 28 -0.30 -22.18 -15.43
CA THR A 28 -1.02 -21.64 -16.59
C THR A 28 -0.41 -20.35 -17.14
N ILE A 29 0.52 -19.74 -16.39
CA ILE A 29 1.16 -18.46 -16.68
C ILE A 29 0.09 -17.35 -16.76
N GLY A 30 -0.71 -17.23 -15.70
CA GLY A 30 -1.84 -16.30 -15.67
C GLY A 30 -3.04 -16.80 -16.49
N HIS A 31 -3.82 -15.83 -17.01
CA HIS A 31 -4.96 -16.10 -17.88
C HIS A 31 -4.51 -16.67 -19.23
N PHE A 32 -5.14 -17.76 -19.66
CA PHE A 32 -4.92 -18.37 -20.97
C PHE A 32 -6.15 -18.29 -21.89
N MET A 33 -7.27 -17.77 -21.37
CA MET A 33 -8.48 -17.45 -22.11
C MET A 33 -8.66 -15.93 -22.12
N GLN A 34 -8.94 -15.35 -23.29
CA GLN A 34 -9.18 -13.93 -23.49
C GLN A 34 -10.65 -13.71 -23.84
N LEU A 35 -11.27 -12.68 -23.24
CA LEU A 35 -12.65 -12.29 -23.56
C LEU A 35 -12.67 -11.66 -24.95
N LYS A 36 -13.49 -12.20 -25.85
CA LYS A 36 -13.59 -11.73 -27.24
C LYS A 36 -14.81 -10.87 -27.48
N SER A 37 -15.96 -11.31 -26.96
CA SER A 37 -17.24 -10.64 -27.12
C SER A 37 -18.17 -11.04 -25.97
N TYR A 38 -19.33 -10.39 -25.90
CA TYR A 38 -20.46 -10.80 -25.07
C TYR A 38 -21.75 -10.61 -25.87
N ASP A 39 -22.78 -11.36 -25.50
CA ASP A 39 -24.11 -11.29 -26.10
C ASP A 39 -25.08 -10.55 -25.16
N GLU A 40 -25.37 -9.29 -25.47
CA GLU A 40 -26.27 -8.43 -24.68
C GLU A 40 -27.69 -8.99 -24.60
N ASN A 41 -28.17 -9.65 -25.67
CA ASN A 41 -29.51 -10.22 -25.73
C ASN A 41 -29.63 -11.53 -24.93
N ASN A 42 -28.50 -12.10 -24.52
CA ASN A 42 -28.43 -13.38 -23.83
C ASN A 42 -27.73 -13.23 -22.48
N ASN A 43 -28.24 -12.32 -21.63
CA ASN A 43 -27.72 -12.06 -20.28
C ASN A 43 -26.21 -11.78 -20.25
N PHE A 44 -25.71 -11.01 -21.23
CA PHE A 44 -24.29 -10.66 -21.37
C PHE A 44 -23.36 -11.88 -21.44
N LYS A 45 -23.82 -12.98 -22.05
CA LYS A 45 -23.05 -14.22 -22.13
C LYS A 45 -21.70 -13.99 -22.83
N PRO A 46 -20.57 -14.25 -22.16
CA PRO A 46 -19.24 -13.99 -22.71
C PRO A 46 -18.81 -15.08 -23.69
N THR A 47 -18.02 -14.69 -24.69
CA THR A 47 -17.29 -15.62 -25.57
C THR A 47 -15.79 -15.46 -25.31
N PHE A 48 -15.12 -16.58 -25.08
CA PHE A 48 -13.68 -16.62 -24.79
C PHE A 48 -12.91 -17.41 -25.84
N GLU A 49 -11.73 -16.92 -26.18
CA GLU A 49 -10.78 -17.57 -27.08
C GLU A 49 -9.47 -17.89 -26.35
N TYR A 50 -8.73 -18.89 -26.82
CA TYR A 50 -7.40 -19.17 -26.29
C TYR A 50 -6.44 -18.02 -26.64
N ASP A 51 -5.60 -17.66 -25.68
CA ASP A 51 -4.43 -16.84 -25.95
C ASP A 51 -3.50 -17.60 -26.92
N PRO A 52 -3.23 -17.07 -28.13
CA PRO A 52 -2.41 -17.74 -29.13
C PRO A 52 -1.02 -18.12 -28.61
N GLN A 53 -0.44 -17.29 -27.72
CA GLN A 53 0.91 -17.50 -27.19
C GLN A 53 0.97 -18.64 -26.17
N LYS A 54 -0.14 -18.91 -25.47
CA LYS A 54 -0.21 -19.92 -24.39
C LYS A 54 -0.86 -21.21 -24.84
N LYS A 55 -1.55 -21.20 -25.98
CA LYS A 55 -2.34 -22.31 -26.52
C LYS A 55 -1.59 -23.64 -26.48
N LYS A 56 -0.37 -23.71 -27.04
CA LYS A 56 0.43 -24.94 -27.10
C LYS A 56 0.72 -25.51 -25.70
N CYS A 57 1.27 -24.68 -24.81
CA CYS A 57 1.59 -25.06 -23.44
C CYS A 57 0.34 -25.57 -22.68
N ILE A 58 -0.79 -24.88 -22.82
CA ILE A 58 -2.03 -25.28 -22.14
C ILE A 58 -2.55 -26.63 -22.64
N PHE A 59 -2.46 -26.93 -23.94
CA PHE A 59 -2.84 -28.26 -24.45
C PHE A 59 -1.98 -29.37 -23.88
N GLU A 60 -0.67 -29.15 -23.75
CA GLU A 60 0.24 -30.12 -23.11
C GLU A 60 -0.14 -30.37 -21.64
N ILE A 61 -0.52 -29.32 -20.91
CA ILE A 61 -0.98 -29.43 -19.51
C ILE A 61 -2.32 -30.17 -19.43
N ILE A 62 -3.26 -29.90 -20.34
CA ILE A 62 -4.56 -30.58 -20.43
C ILE A 62 -4.35 -32.09 -20.64
N GLU A 63 -3.48 -32.48 -21.57
CA GLU A 63 -3.18 -33.90 -21.81
C GLU A 63 -2.54 -34.56 -20.59
N ALA A 64 -1.66 -33.85 -19.86
CA ALA A 64 -1.07 -34.36 -18.62
C ALA A 64 -2.11 -34.62 -17.50
N CYS A 65 -3.31 -34.02 -17.59
CA CYS A 65 -4.40 -34.21 -16.63
C CYS A 65 -5.27 -35.44 -16.92
N LYS A 66 -5.13 -36.08 -18.09
CA LYS A 66 -6.00 -37.18 -18.52
C LYS A 66 -5.94 -38.38 -17.56
N ASN A 67 -7.10 -38.82 -17.07
CA ASN A 67 -7.28 -39.89 -16.10
C ASN A 67 -6.52 -39.69 -14.77
N LYS A 68 -6.15 -38.44 -14.42
CA LYS A 68 -5.44 -38.09 -13.18
C LYS A 68 -6.36 -37.40 -12.18
N LYS A 69 -6.01 -37.51 -10.90
CA LYS A 69 -6.54 -36.64 -9.84
C LYS A 69 -5.86 -35.27 -9.96
N VAL A 70 -6.63 -34.22 -10.18
CA VAL A 70 -6.12 -32.86 -10.42
C VAL A 70 -6.52 -31.94 -9.27
N TYR A 71 -5.56 -31.17 -8.76
CA TYR A 71 -5.81 -30.06 -7.83
C TYR A 71 -5.57 -28.74 -8.58
N ILE A 72 -6.62 -27.94 -8.75
CA ILE A 72 -6.52 -26.57 -9.24
C ILE A 72 -6.24 -25.67 -8.03
N ALA A 73 -4.99 -25.23 -7.93
CA ALA A 73 -4.44 -24.41 -6.86
C ALA A 73 -4.02 -23.01 -7.35
N THR A 74 -4.88 -22.39 -8.16
CA THR A 74 -4.78 -20.97 -8.49
C THR A 74 -4.98 -20.10 -7.26
N ASP A 75 -4.56 -18.84 -7.32
CA ASP A 75 -4.60 -17.93 -6.16
C ASP A 75 -6.01 -17.81 -5.56
N PRO A 76 -6.14 -17.61 -4.24
CA PRO A 76 -7.44 -17.54 -3.55
C PRO A 76 -8.14 -16.18 -3.75
N ASP A 77 -8.12 -15.63 -4.96
CA ASP A 77 -8.85 -14.41 -5.29
C ASP A 77 -9.77 -14.63 -6.50
N ARG A 78 -10.64 -13.66 -6.80
CA ARG A 78 -11.57 -13.74 -7.94
C ARG A 78 -10.87 -14.02 -9.28
N GLU A 79 -9.65 -13.51 -9.49
CA GLU A 79 -8.92 -13.75 -10.75
C GLU A 79 -8.41 -15.19 -10.80
N GLY A 80 -7.86 -15.69 -9.69
CA GLY A 80 -7.45 -17.09 -9.55
C GLY A 80 -8.62 -18.04 -9.73
N TYR A 81 -9.81 -17.71 -9.20
CA TYR A 81 -11.05 -18.46 -9.48
C TYR A 81 -11.43 -18.46 -10.95
N ALA A 82 -11.26 -17.33 -11.66
CA ALA A 82 -11.53 -17.29 -13.09
C ALA A 82 -10.55 -18.14 -13.91
N ILE A 83 -9.25 -18.08 -13.62
CA ILE A 83 -8.25 -18.96 -14.25
C ILE A 83 -8.60 -20.43 -13.98
N GLY A 84 -8.87 -20.74 -12.72
CA GLY A 84 -9.20 -22.10 -12.29
C GLY A 84 -10.46 -22.63 -12.95
N TYR A 85 -11.53 -21.83 -13.05
CA TYR A 85 -12.78 -22.23 -13.69
C TYR A 85 -12.60 -22.46 -15.19
N HIS A 86 -11.89 -21.56 -15.88
CA HIS A 86 -11.58 -21.76 -17.29
C HIS A 86 -10.78 -23.05 -17.52
N PHE A 87 -9.85 -23.38 -16.63
CA PHE A 87 -9.06 -24.61 -16.73
C PHE A 87 -9.90 -25.85 -16.44
N TYR A 88 -10.69 -25.81 -15.36
CA TYR A 88 -11.67 -26.83 -15.00
C TYR A 88 -12.56 -27.22 -16.18
N GLU A 89 -13.13 -26.24 -16.87
CA GLU A 89 -14.00 -26.48 -18.03
C GLU A 89 -13.32 -27.25 -19.16
N LYS A 90 -11.98 -27.14 -19.30
CA LYS A 90 -11.21 -27.89 -20.30
C LYS A 90 -10.91 -29.33 -19.88
N ILE A 91 -10.78 -29.59 -18.58
CA ILE A 91 -10.35 -30.90 -18.07
C ILE A 91 -11.48 -31.75 -17.46
N LYS A 92 -12.66 -31.19 -17.20
CA LYS A 92 -13.77 -31.87 -16.48
C LYS A 92 -14.26 -33.17 -17.09
N LYS A 93 -14.05 -33.38 -18.39
CA LYS A 93 -14.43 -34.63 -19.08
C LYS A 93 -13.30 -35.64 -19.22
N ILE A 94 -12.06 -35.28 -18.87
CA ILE A 94 -10.86 -36.10 -19.10
C ILE A 94 -10.09 -36.44 -17.83
N ALA A 95 -10.19 -35.63 -16.77
CA ALA A 95 -9.58 -35.90 -15.48
C ALA A 95 -10.43 -36.90 -14.68
N SER A 96 -9.80 -37.69 -13.79
CA SER A 96 -10.56 -38.66 -12.98
C SER A 96 -11.30 -38.01 -11.82
N SER A 97 -10.73 -36.96 -11.25
CA SER A 97 -11.37 -36.12 -10.23
C SER A 97 -10.65 -34.78 -10.15
N ILE A 98 -11.40 -33.71 -9.90
CA ILE A 98 -10.86 -32.34 -9.88
C ILE A 98 -11.24 -31.66 -8.58
N TYR A 99 -10.22 -31.16 -7.89
CA TYR A 99 -10.33 -30.47 -6.61
C TYR A 99 -9.84 -29.03 -6.75
N ARG A 100 -10.37 -28.15 -5.92
CA ARG A 100 -9.86 -26.79 -5.71
C ARG A 100 -9.12 -26.77 -4.37
N ALA A 101 -7.86 -26.37 -4.39
CA ALA A 101 -7.05 -26.17 -3.19
C ALA A 101 -6.62 -24.71 -3.09
N GLU A 102 -6.68 -24.10 -1.91
CA GLU A 102 -6.32 -22.70 -1.71
C GLU A 102 -5.08 -22.60 -0.83
N PHE A 103 -4.06 -21.89 -1.30
CA PHE A 103 -2.81 -21.68 -0.58
C PHE A 103 -2.69 -20.19 -0.20
N PHE A 104 -2.78 -19.90 1.10
CA PHE A 104 -2.61 -18.55 1.65
C PHE A 104 -1.15 -18.22 2.00
N GLU A 105 -0.30 -19.24 2.03
CA GLU A 105 1.16 -19.17 2.20
C GLU A 105 1.80 -20.36 1.46
N ILE A 106 3.02 -20.18 0.94
CA ILE A 106 3.76 -21.21 0.19
C ILE A 106 4.76 -21.90 1.13
N THR A 107 4.25 -22.41 2.25
CA THR A 107 5.01 -23.19 3.25
C THR A 107 4.57 -24.66 3.21
N PRO A 108 5.35 -25.62 3.75
CA PRO A 108 4.91 -27.00 3.88
C PRO A 108 3.58 -27.14 4.63
N SER A 109 3.42 -26.38 5.73
CA SER A 109 2.19 -26.37 6.51
C SER A 109 1.00 -25.83 5.72
N GLY A 110 1.15 -24.65 5.11
CA GLY A 110 0.09 -23.98 4.35
C GLY A 110 -0.36 -24.77 3.12
N ILE A 111 0.57 -25.37 2.38
CA ILE A 111 0.24 -26.20 1.22
C ILE A 111 -0.49 -27.48 1.66
N ASN A 112 -0.01 -28.17 2.69
CA ASN A 112 -0.66 -29.37 3.20
C ASN A 112 -2.07 -29.07 3.73
N LYS A 113 -2.23 -27.96 4.48
CA LYS A 113 -3.55 -27.48 4.95
C LYS A 113 -4.48 -27.19 3.78
N GLY A 114 -4.01 -26.51 2.74
CA GLY A 114 -4.79 -26.22 1.54
C GLY A 114 -5.19 -27.47 0.74
N LEU A 115 -4.33 -28.50 0.70
CA LEU A 115 -4.62 -29.78 0.05
C LEU A 115 -5.58 -30.65 0.86
N GLN A 116 -5.46 -30.64 2.19
CA GLN A 116 -6.38 -31.35 3.10
C GLN A 116 -7.78 -30.75 3.06
N ASN A 117 -7.87 -29.41 2.98
CA ASN A 117 -9.13 -28.68 2.89
C ASN A 117 -9.67 -28.57 1.45
N ALA A 118 -9.05 -29.25 0.48
CA ALA A 118 -9.42 -29.15 -0.92
C ALA A 118 -10.82 -29.74 -1.16
N LEU A 119 -11.67 -28.96 -1.82
CA LEU A 119 -13.04 -29.35 -2.15
C LEU A 119 -13.13 -29.86 -3.58
N LEU A 120 -14.11 -30.70 -3.90
CA LEU A 120 -14.47 -30.97 -5.30
C LEU A 120 -14.75 -29.65 -6.01
N PHE A 121 -14.20 -29.46 -7.21
CA PHE A 121 -14.25 -28.17 -7.89
C PHE A 121 -15.70 -27.68 -8.11
N GLU A 122 -16.63 -28.61 -8.34
CA GLU A 122 -18.06 -28.34 -8.50
C GLU A 122 -18.71 -27.73 -7.25
N ASN A 123 -18.17 -28.02 -6.07
CA ASN A 123 -18.67 -27.54 -4.77
C ASN A 123 -17.93 -26.28 -4.29
N THR A 124 -17.21 -25.60 -5.18
CA THR A 124 -16.45 -24.39 -4.84
C THR A 124 -17.29 -23.13 -5.00
N ASN A 125 -16.73 -22.00 -4.56
CA ASN A 125 -17.37 -20.69 -4.66
C ASN A 125 -17.48 -20.21 -6.12
N LYS A 126 -18.54 -20.64 -6.82
CA LYS A 126 -18.83 -20.23 -8.19
C LYS A 126 -19.11 -18.73 -8.29
N GLN A 127 -19.56 -18.08 -7.20
CA GLN A 127 -19.82 -16.65 -7.15
C GLN A 127 -18.53 -15.83 -7.33
N MET A 128 -17.36 -16.32 -6.89
CA MET A 128 -16.07 -15.69 -7.16
C MET A 128 -15.76 -15.62 -8.66
N TYR A 129 -16.00 -16.71 -9.39
CA TYR A 129 -15.87 -16.74 -10.85
C TYR A 129 -16.87 -15.79 -11.52
N GLN A 130 -18.15 -15.83 -11.12
CA GLN A 130 -19.18 -14.94 -11.68
C GLN A 130 -18.85 -13.46 -11.43
N SER A 131 -18.32 -13.13 -10.25
CA SER A 131 -17.85 -11.78 -9.92
C SER A 131 -16.71 -11.32 -10.83
N ALA A 132 -15.71 -12.18 -11.06
CA ALA A 132 -14.61 -11.88 -11.97
C ALA A 132 -15.09 -11.72 -13.42
N LEU A 133 -16.06 -12.54 -13.84
CA LEU A 133 -16.64 -12.47 -15.17
C LEU A 133 -17.45 -11.18 -15.38
N ALA A 134 -18.38 -10.88 -14.46
CA ALA A 134 -19.18 -9.67 -14.49
C ALA A 134 -18.29 -8.43 -14.56
N ARG A 135 -17.18 -8.41 -13.80
CA ARG A 135 -16.17 -7.36 -13.87
C ARG A 135 -15.57 -7.22 -15.27
N ARG A 136 -15.13 -8.31 -15.89
CA ARG A 136 -14.52 -8.29 -17.24
C ARG A 136 -15.48 -7.78 -18.30
N VAL A 137 -16.73 -8.26 -18.25
CA VAL A 137 -17.78 -7.83 -19.17
C VAL A 137 -18.11 -6.34 -18.96
N ALA A 138 -18.28 -5.90 -17.71
CA ALA A 138 -18.54 -4.49 -17.41
C ALA A 138 -17.39 -3.56 -17.83
N ASP A 139 -16.14 -3.98 -17.61
CA ASP A 139 -14.96 -3.23 -18.03
C ASP A 139 -14.88 -3.15 -19.57
N MET A 140 -15.27 -4.22 -20.28
CA MET A 140 -15.31 -4.25 -21.75
C MET A 140 -16.46 -3.43 -22.34
N LEU A 141 -17.65 -3.50 -21.73
CA LEU A 141 -18.82 -2.69 -22.08
C LEU A 141 -18.46 -1.19 -21.98
N LEU A 142 -18.01 -0.72 -20.81
CA LEU A 142 -17.65 0.68 -20.63
C LEU A 142 -16.50 1.11 -21.54
N GLY A 143 -15.49 0.25 -21.72
CA GLY A 143 -14.36 0.52 -22.59
C GLY A 143 -14.78 0.73 -24.05
N PHE A 144 -15.58 -0.18 -24.61
CA PHE A 144 -16.07 -0.10 -25.98
C PHE A 144 -17.11 1.00 -26.18
N THR A 145 -17.98 1.22 -25.21
CA THR A 145 -19.01 2.26 -25.31
C THR A 145 -18.38 3.65 -25.23
N LEU A 146 -17.53 3.94 -24.24
CA LEU A 146 -17.10 5.32 -23.95
C LEU A 146 -15.82 5.75 -24.68
N SER A 147 -14.87 4.85 -24.91
CA SER A 147 -13.56 5.23 -25.47
C SER A 147 -13.64 5.83 -26.89
N PRO A 148 -14.51 5.37 -27.81
CA PRO A 148 -14.66 6.01 -29.13
C PRO A 148 -15.17 7.45 -29.05
N TYR A 149 -16.14 7.74 -28.18
CA TYR A 149 -16.66 9.10 -28.00
C TYR A 149 -15.62 10.01 -27.35
N LEU A 150 -14.89 9.49 -26.36
CA LEU A 150 -13.79 10.22 -25.74
C LEU A 150 -12.71 10.58 -26.77
N GLY A 151 -12.31 9.62 -27.61
CA GLY A 151 -11.33 9.86 -28.67
C GLY A 151 -11.80 10.90 -29.69
N LYS A 152 -13.09 10.86 -30.07
CA LYS A 152 -13.69 11.87 -30.97
C LYS A 152 -13.72 13.26 -30.32
N ALA A 153 -14.16 13.36 -29.07
CA ALA A 153 -14.27 14.63 -28.35
C ALA A 153 -12.90 15.31 -28.12
N LEU A 154 -11.85 14.52 -27.93
CA LEU A 154 -10.50 15.03 -27.71
C LEU A 154 -9.70 15.25 -29.01
N GLY A 155 -10.27 14.94 -30.18
CA GLY A 155 -9.58 15.01 -31.46
C GLY A 155 -8.42 14.03 -31.59
N GLN A 156 -8.39 12.96 -30.78
CA GLN A 156 -7.34 11.95 -30.76
C GLN A 156 -7.95 10.55 -30.88
N MET A 157 -7.83 9.91 -32.05
CA MET A 157 -8.36 8.55 -32.25
C MET A 157 -7.55 7.45 -31.53
N LYS A 158 -6.34 7.74 -31.05
CA LYS A 158 -5.46 6.78 -30.38
C LYS A 158 -4.99 7.30 -29.03
N GLY A 159 -5.26 6.55 -27.96
CA GLY A 159 -4.61 6.74 -26.65
C GLY A 159 -5.50 7.18 -25.49
N SER A 160 -6.74 7.59 -25.75
CA SER A 160 -7.70 7.94 -24.70
C SER A 160 -8.59 6.75 -24.37
N SER A 161 -8.49 6.21 -23.14
CA SER A 161 -9.31 5.10 -22.66
C SER A 161 -10.19 5.56 -21.50
N ALA A 162 -11.49 5.30 -21.62
CA ALA A 162 -12.41 5.41 -20.49
C ALA A 162 -12.50 4.06 -19.79
N GLY A 163 -12.53 4.06 -18.45
CA GLY A 163 -12.60 2.84 -17.67
C GLY A 163 -13.29 3.06 -16.34
N ARG A 164 -14.08 2.07 -15.91
CA ARG A 164 -14.91 2.14 -14.69
C ARG A 164 -14.18 2.61 -13.44
N VAL A 165 -12.90 2.22 -13.28
CA VAL A 165 -12.08 2.59 -12.11
C VAL A 165 -11.10 3.72 -12.43
N GLN A 166 -10.50 3.70 -13.62
CA GLN A 166 -9.52 4.69 -14.04
C GLN A 166 -10.14 6.09 -14.11
N THR A 167 -11.34 6.21 -14.63
CA THR A 167 -11.98 7.50 -14.86
C THR A 167 -12.41 8.20 -13.55
N PRO A 168 -13.08 7.53 -12.59
CA PRO A 168 -13.35 8.14 -11.28
C PRO A 168 -12.06 8.51 -10.52
N CYS A 169 -11.02 7.69 -10.61
CA CYS A 169 -9.72 8.04 -10.01
C CYS A 169 -9.11 9.30 -10.63
N LEU A 170 -9.19 9.45 -11.95
CA LEU A 170 -8.74 10.67 -12.63
C LEU A 170 -9.52 11.89 -12.13
N LYS A 171 -10.84 11.75 -11.97
CA LYS A 171 -11.69 12.82 -11.43
C LYS A 171 -11.28 13.24 -10.03
N LEU A 172 -11.02 12.31 -9.11
CA LEU A 172 -10.57 12.67 -7.76
C LEU A 172 -9.33 13.57 -7.81
N ILE A 173 -8.41 13.26 -8.72
CA ILE A 173 -7.17 14.03 -8.85
C ILE A 173 -7.43 15.39 -9.50
N VAL A 174 -8.23 15.45 -10.56
CA VAL A 174 -8.63 16.70 -11.22
C VAL A 174 -9.43 17.62 -10.29
N ASP A 175 -10.33 17.07 -9.49
CA ASP A 175 -11.10 17.86 -8.52
C ASP A 175 -10.17 18.48 -7.46
N ARG A 176 -9.14 17.74 -7.01
CA ARG A 176 -8.10 18.29 -6.12
C ARG A 176 -7.26 19.37 -6.81
N ASP A 177 -6.91 19.19 -8.07
CA ASP A 177 -6.18 20.20 -8.84
C ASP A 177 -7.00 21.49 -8.96
N ARG A 178 -8.31 21.38 -9.26
CA ARG A 178 -9.26 22.51 -9.27
C ARG A 178 -9.38 23.17 -7.89
N GLU A 179 -9.38 22.40 -6.80
CA GLU A 179 -9.35 22.96 -5.43
C GLU A 179 -8.08 23.77 -5.17
N ILE A 180 -6.93 23.30 -5.64
CA ILE A 180 -5.64 24.00 -5.54
C ILE A 180 -5.66 25.29 -6.35
N GLU A 181 -6.12 25.24 -7.59
CA GLU A 181 -6.18 26.42 -8.46
C GLU A 181 -7.15 27.47 -7.93
N LYS A 182 -8.31 27.06 -7.40
CA LYS A 182 -9.22 27.96 -6.69
C LYS A 182 -8.55 28.62 -5.49
N PHE A 183 -7.77 27.87 -4.70
CA PHE A 183 -7.03 28.41 -3.57
C PHE A 183 -5.92 29.38 -4.02
N LYS A 184 -5.19 29.05 -5.10
CA LYS A 184 -4.18 29.94 -5.70
C LYS A 184 -4.77 31.21 -6.31
N ALA A 185 -6.03 31.20 -6.73
CA ALA A 185 -6.72 32.36 -7.26
C ALA A 185 -7.24 33.33 -6.18
N LEU A 186 -7.29 32.90 -4.91
CA LEU A 186 -7.69 33.79 -3.81
C LEU A 186 -6.71 34.98 -3.69
N PRO A 187 -7.15 36.14 -3.20
CA PRO A 187 -6.25 37.23 -2.91
C PRO A 187 -5.26 36.83 -1.79
N GLU A 188 -4.09 37.47 -1.75
CA GLU A 188 -2.97 37.04 -0.89
C GLU A 188 -3.32 37.05 0.61
N ASN A 189 -4.12 38.02 1.05
CA ASN A 189 -4.62 38.12 2.42
C ASN A 189 -5.55 36.97 2.84
N GLU A 190 -6.15 36.24 1.90
CA GLU A 190 -6.97 35.05 2.20
C GLU A 190 -6.14 33.75 2.20
N LYS A 191 -4.93 33.77 1.63
CA LYS A 191 -3.99 32.62 1.64
C LYS A 191 -3.10 32.61 2.87
N VAL A 192 -2.91 33.77 3.47
CA VAL A 192 -2.02 34.00 4.59
C VAL A 192 -2.83 34.07 5.88
N SER A 193 -2.28 33.48 6.93
CA SER A 193 -2.73 33.73 8.29
C SER A 193 -1.53 34.09 9.15
N TYR A 194 -1.74 34.90 10.16
CA TYR A 194 -0.73 35.32 11.11
C TYR A 194 -1.00 34.62 12.43
N GLN A 195 0.08 34.18 13.08
CA GLN A 195 -0.01 33.57 14.40
C GLN A 195 1.01 34.22 15.32
N ILE A 196 0.56 34.56 16.51
CA ILE A 196 1.43 34.96 17.61
C ILE A 196 1.82 33.71 18.39
N GLN A 197 3.13 33.55 18.60
CA GLN A 197 3.69 32.50 19.44
C GLN A 197 4.60 33.15 20.48
N ALA A 198 4.68 32.55 21.65
CA ALA A 198 5.70 32.91 22.63
C ALA A 198 6.64 31.73 22.83
N LYS A 199 7.93 32.02 22.87
CA LYS A 199 8.96 31.09 23.28
C LYS A 199 9.19 31.31 24.77
N ILE A 200 8.88 30.29 25.54
CA ILE A 200 9.11 30.27 26.98
C ILE A 200 10.11 29.18 27.30
N ASN A 201 10.82 29.34 28.40
CA ASN A 201 11.63 28.26 28.95
C ASN A 201 10.82 27.58 30.05
N ASP A 202 10.69 26.26 29.96
CA ASP A 202 10.10 25.50 31.06
C ASP A 202 11.03 25.46 32.29
N SER A 203 10.59 24.79 33.36
CA SER A 203 11.38 24.63 34.59
C SER A 203 12.71 23.88 34.41
N ALA A 204 12.91 23.20 33.26
CA ALA A 204 14.15 22.53 32.88
C ALA A 204 14.97 23.35 31.86
N ASN A 205 14.61 24.62 31.67
CA ASN A 205 15.20 25.55 30.70
C ASN A 205 15.16 25.04 29.25
N ARG A 206 14.16 24.21 28.92
CA ARG A 206 13.88 23.79 27.55
C ARG A 206 13.01 24.86 26.90
N GLU A 207 13.40 25.31 25.71
CA GLU A 207 12.58 26.21 24.91
C GLU A 207 11.30 25.46 24.49
N VAL A 208 10.16 26.02 24.86
CA VAL A 208 8.83 25.56 24.49
C VAL A 208 8.14 26.69 23.75
N THR A 209 7.64 26.39 22.56
CA THR A 209 6.81 27.31 21.79
C THR A 209 5.36 27.13 22.21
N ILE A 210 4.79 28.17 22.81
CA ILE A 210 3.35 28.25 23.09
C ILE A 210 2.67 29.10 22.02
N LYS A 211 1.46 28.70 21.64
CA LYS A 211 0.64 29.40 20.66
C LYS A 211 -0.36 30.29 21.37
N HIS A 212 -0.67 31.46 20.80
CA HIS A 212 -1.78 32.27 21.28
C HIS A 212 -3.10 31.52 21.07
N CYS A 213 -3.88 31.40 22.14
CA CYS A 213 -5.15 30.68 22.16
C CYS A 213 -6.25 31.53 22.83
N ASP A 214 -7.50 31.20 22.54
CA ASP A 214 -8.66 31.76 23.21
C ASP A 214 -8.86 31.20 24.63
N GLU A 215 -9.93 31.61 25.31
CA GLU A 215 -10.24 31.15 26.67
C GLU A 215 -10.52 29.64 26.76
N LYS A 216 -10.86 28.99 25.64
CA LYS A 216 -11.11 27.55 25.53
C LYS A 216 -9.86 26.76 25.18
N GLY A 217 -8.75 27.44 24.88
CA GLY A 217 -7.48 26.84 24.47
C GLY A 217 -7.40 26.56 22.97
N GLU A 218 -8.31 27.09 22.15
CA GLU A 218 -8.26 26.97 20.70
C GLU A 218 -7.28 27.99 20.11
N GLU A 219 -6.47 27.53 19.16
CA GLU A 219 -5.44 28.33 18.50
C GLU A 219 -6.06 29.52 17.73
N ILE A 220 -5.66 30.74 18.09
CA ILE A 220 -6.10 31.96 17.38
C ILE A 220 -5.16 32.23 16.19
N LYS A 221 -5.77 32.53 15.05
CA LYS A 221 -5.10 32.97 13.82
C LYS A 221 -5.75 34.25 13.32
N PHE A 222 -4.93 35.18 12.87
CA PHE A 222 -5.37 36.46 12.31
C PHE A 222 -5.29 36.40 10.78
N ASN A 223 -6.27 36.95 10.08
CA ASN A 223 -6.20 37.08 8.62
C ASN A 223 -5.58 38.43 8.20
N ASP A 224 -5.60 39.41 9.11
CA ASP A 224 -4.97 40.71 8.92
C ASP A 224 -3.63 40.80 9.68
N LYS A 225 -2.63 41.35 8.98
CA LYS A 225 -1.28 41.55 9.54
C LYS A 225 -1.28 42.65 10.58
N GLU A 226 -2.01 43.74 10.33
CA GLU A 226 -1.98 44.91 11.20
C GLU A 226 -2.65 44.59 12.53
N GLU A 227 -3.77 43.87 12.52
CA GLU A 227 -4.40 43.34 13.73
C GLU A 227 -3.44 42.47 14.55
N ALA A 228 -2.76 41.53 13.88
CA ALA A 228 -1.79 40.64 14.54
C ALA A 228 -0.59 41.41 15.10
N LEU A 229 -0.09 42.42 14.39
CA LEU A 229 1.00 43.28 14.82
C LEU A 229 0.60 44.16 16.00
N LYS A 230 -0.58 44.78 15.97
CA LYS A 230 -1.09 45.59 17.09
C LYS A 230 -1.17 44.77 18.37
N LEU A 231 -1.69 43.54 18.28
CA LEU A 231 -1.71 42.65 19.43
C LEU A 231 -0.29 42.24 19.84
N PHE A 232 0.58 41.90 18.90
CA PHE A 232 1.97 41.55 19.17
C PHE A 232 2.73 42.66 19.91
N GLU A 233 2.65 43.90 19.41
CA GLU A 233 3.27 45.09 20.02
C GLU A 233 2.71 45.35 21.42
N SER A 234 1.40 45.18 21.63
CA SER A 234 0.79 45.29 22.97
C SER A 234 1.33 44.27 23.98
N LEU A 235 1.96 43.20 23.51
CA LEU A 235 2.53 42.14 24.34
C LEU A 235 4.05 42.27 24.52
N GLU A 236 4.73 43.17 23.81
CA GLU A 236 6.20 43.26 23.79
C GLU A 236 6.80 43.55 25.18
N ASP A 237 6.11 44.36 25.99
CA ASP A 237 6.52 44.67 27.36
C ASP A 237 6.19 43.55 28.37
N ASN A 238 5.36 42.57 28.00
CA ASN A 238 4.98 41.45 28.86
C ASN A 238 6.10 40.40 28.89
N LYS A 239 7.01 40.57 29.85
CA LYS A 239 8.19 39.70 30.04
C LYS A 239 7.88 38.39 30.79
N ALA A 240 6.66 38.22 31.30
CA ALA A 240 6.27 37.09 32.13
C ALA A 240 4.92 36.52 31.69
N CYS A 241 4.81 35.18 31.72
CA CYS A 241 3.57 34.46 31.49
C CYS A 241 3.17 33.73 32.78
N LEU A 242 1.88 33.78 33.14
CA LEU A 242 1.34 33.01 34.26
C LEU A 242 0.80 31.68 33.75
N LEU A 243 1.22 30.57 34.37
CA LEU A 243 0.61 29.26 34.12
C LEU A 243 -0.79 29.24 34.73
N LYS A 244 -1.83 29.24 33.89
CA LYS A 244 -3.24 29.21 34.32
C LYS A 244 -3.74 27.81 34.66
N ASP A 245 -3.34 26.80 33.88
CA ASP A 245 -3.79 25.42 34.03
C ASP A 245 -2.72 24.45 33.52
N LEU A 246 -2.57 23.29 34.19
CA LEU A 246 -1.65 22.22 33.82
C LEU A 246 -2.41 20.90 33.77
N LYS A 247 -2.81 20.48 32.57
CA LYS A 247 -3.43 19.17 32.35
C LYS A 247 -2.38 18.13 32.05
N THR A 248 -2.26 17.13 32.92
CA THR A 248 -1.47 15.92 32.67
C THR A 248 -2.40 14.83 32.19
N SER A 249 -2.13 14.26 31.02
CA SER A 249 -2.86 13.10 30.51
C SER A 249 -1.89 11.97 30.16
N VAL A 250 -2.31 10.74 30.45
CA VAL A 250 -1.62 9.54 29.96
C VAL A 250 -2.14 9.28 28.55
N VAL A 251 -1.24 9.38 27.56
CA VAL A 251 -1.57 9.06 26.17
C VAL A 251 -1.11 7.64 25.89
N GLU A 252 -2.06 6.72 25.76
CA GLU A 252 -1.78 5.37 25.28
C GLU A 252 -1.84 5.31 23.76
N THR A 253 -0.71 5.02 23.13
CA THR A 253 -0.64 4.77 21.69
C THR A 253 -0.78 3.28 21.41
N LYS A 254 -1.88 2.87 20.77
CA LYS A 254 -2.05 1.49 20.31
C LYS A 254 -1.05 1.17 19.18
N PRO A 255 -0.47 -0.03 19.14
CA PRO A 255 0.36 -0.42 18.02
C PRO A 255 -0.48 -0.46 16.75
N LYS A 256 0.19 -0.20 15.63
CA LYS A 256 -0.39 -0.26 14.29
C LYS A 256 -0.89 -1.67 14.01
N LYS A 257 -1.91 -1.75 13.17
CA LYS A 257 -2.49 -3.03 12.75
C LYS A 257 -1.57 -3.74 11.75
N PRO A 258 -1.66 -5.08 11.65
CA PRO A 258 -1.00 -5.84 10.60
C PRO A 258 -1.29 -5.28 9.20
N PHE A 259 -0.35 -5.49 8.27
CA PHE A 259 -0.51 -4.95 6.92
C PHE A 259 -1.64 -5.65 6.17
N ILE A 260 -2.50 -4.85 5.55
CA ILE A 260 -3.31 -5.26 4.39
C ILE A 260 -2.68 -4.70 3.11
N THR A 261 -3.19 -5.10 1.94
CA THR A 261 -2.68 -4.67 0.62
C THR A 261 -2.49 -3.16 0.56
N SER A 262 -3.51 -2.37 0.90
CA SER A 262 -3.44 -0.90 0.79
C SER A 262 -2.41 -0.29 1.74
N THR A 263 -2.38 -0.74 2.99
CA THR A 263 -1.46 -0.20 4.01
C THR A 263 0.00 -0.57 3.73
N LEU A 264 0.26 -1.76 3.16
CA LEU A 264 1.62 -2.14 2.74
C LEU A 264 2.08 -1.25 1.59
N LEU A 265 1.25 -1.16 0.53
CA LEU A 265 1.56 -0.37 -0.65
C LEU A 265 1.78 1.11 -0.30
N GLU A 266 0.90 1.67 0.54
CA GLU A 266 1.02 3.04 1.05
C GLU A 266 2.32 3.24 1.83
N ARG A 267 2.57 2.40 2.84
CA ARG A 267 3.71 2.55 3.74
C ARG A 267 5.03 2.38 3.01
N ALA A 268 5.13 1.37 2.14
CA ALA A 268 6.31 1.11 1.34
C ALA A 268 6.56 2.22 0.33
N SER A 269 5.53 2.71 -0.37
CA SER A 269 5.71 3.80 -1.33
C SER A 269 6.17 5.09 -0.64
N SER A 270 5.55 5.44 0.49
CA SER A 270 5.89 6.66 1.24
C SER A 270 7.29 6.57 1.87
N MET A 271 7.63 5.46 2.53
CA MET A 271 8.91 5.29 3.22
C MET A 271 10.07 5.04 2.28
N LEU A 272 9.86 4.23 1.23
CA LEU A 272 10.93 3.72 0.37
C LEU A 272 11.04 4.48 -0.95
N GLY A 273 10.08 5.35 -1.25
CA GLY A 273 10.04 6.12 -2.51
C GLY A 273 9.74 5.26 -3.74
N LEU A 274 9.26 4.03 -3.55
CA LEU A 274 8.94 3.09 -4.62
C LEU A 274 7.55 3.37 -5.19
N SER A 275 7.35 3.08 -6.48
CA SER A 275 6.01 3.07 -7.04
C SER A 275 5.19 1.90 -6.48
N ILE A 276 3.87 2.05 -6.49
CA ILE A 276 2.95 0.98 -6.05
C ILE A 276 3.17 -0.31 -6.84
N SER A 277 3.44 -0.21 -8.15
CA SER A 277 3.70 -1.36 -9.01
C SER A 277 4.97 -2.10 -8.60
N GLU A 278 6.03 -1.38 -8.23
CA GLU A 278 7.27 -1.99 -7.75
C GLU A 278 7.02 -2.70 -6.42
N VAL A 279 6.41 -2.04 -5.44
CA VAL A 279 6.10 -2.66 -4.15
C VAL A 279 5.27 -3.93 -4.32
N GLN A 280 4.24 -3.89 -5.17
CA GLN A 280 3.39 -5.05 -5.43
C GLN A 280 4.18 -6.20 -6.05
N SER A 281 5.06 -5.92 -7.00
CA SER A 281 5.93 -6.93 -7.62
C SER A 281 6.88 -7.55 -6.60
N LEU A 282 7.47 -6.74 -5.73
CA LEU A 282 8.40 -7.19 -4.70
C LEU A 282 7.69 -8.07 -3.66
N ALA A 283 6.52 -7.64 -3.19
CA ALA A 283 5.70 -8.42 -2.27
C ALA A 283 5.25 -9.75 -2.90
N GLN A 284 4.92 -9.75 -4.19
CA GLN A 284 4.56 -10.99 -4.91
C GLN A 284 5.73 -11.98 -4.90
N ASN A 285 6.96 -11.52 -5.16
CA ASN A 285 8.14 -12.38 -5.12
C ASN A 285 8.35 -13.00 -3.72
N LEU A 286 8.16 -12.21 -2.65
CA LEU A 286 8.25 -12.71 -1.28
C LEU A 286 7.18 -13.77 -0.98
N PHE A 287 5.95 -13.57 -1.43
CA PHE A 287 4.88 -14.55 -1.26
C PHE A 287 5.17 -15.85 -2.02
N GLU A 288 5.58 -15.75 -3.29
CA GLU A 288 5.88 -16.91 -4.13
C GLU A 288 7.06 -17.72 -3.60
N ALA A 289 7.99 -17.06 -2.92
CA ALA A 289 9.10 -17.66 -2.22
C ALA A 289 8.74 -18.27 -0.85
N GLY A 290 7.50 -18.08 -0.38
CA GLY A 290 7.02 -18.61 0.90
C GLY A 290 7.48 -17.83 2.13
N LEU A 291 7.92 -16.58 1.94
CA LEU A 291 8.44 -15.72 3.01
C LEU A 291 7.36 -14.88 3.71
N ILE A 292 6.27 -14.59 3.00
CA ILE A 292 5.13 -13.84 3.52
C ILE A 292 3.81 -14.51 3.10
N THR A 293 2.73 -14.15 3.77
CA THR A 293 1.37 -14.55 3.40
C THR A 293 0.88 -13.84 2.13
N TYR A 294 -0.26 -14.29 1.61
CA TYR A 294 -0.84 -13.77 0.36
C TYR A 294 -1.05 -12.25 0.37
N ILE A 295 -0.48 -11.57 -0.63
CA ILE A 295 -0.38 -10.10 -0.64
C ILE A 295 -1.67 -9.37 -1.02
N ARG A 296 -2.67 -10.06 -1.58
CA ARG A 296 -3.96 -9.47 -1.98
C ARG A 296 -5.02 -9.76 -0.93
N THR A 297 -4.88 -9.08 0.20
CA THR A 297 -5.75 -9.21 1.37
C THR A 297 -6.25 -7.85 1.84
N ASP A 298 -7.48 -7.84 2.34
CA ASP A 298 -8.08 -6.75 3.10
C ASP A 298 -8.35 -7.13 4.56
N ALA A 299 -7.94 -8.33 4.97
CA ALA A 299 -8.10 -8.84 6.30
C ALA A 299 -6.90 -8.46 7.17
N GLU A 300 -7.18 -7.85 8.32
CA GLU A 300 -6.15 -7.51 9.31
C GLU A 300 -5.90 -8.66 10.29
N SER A 301 -6.58 -9.81 10.11
CA SER A 301 -6.52 -10.96 11.01
C SER A 301 -5.19 -11.71 10.94
N LEU A 302 -4.77 -12.23 12.09
CA LEU A 302 -3.64 -13.16 12.21
C LEU A 302 -4.17 -14.52 12.67
N SER A 303 -3.67 -15.61 12.11
CA SER A 303 -4.01 -16.95 12.55
C SER A 303 -3.54 -17.22 13.99
N VAL A 304 -4.30 -18.08 14.67
CA VAL A 304 -3.96 -18.52 16.04
C VAL A 304 -2.64 -19.29 16.02
N GLU A 305 -2.41 -20.09 14.96
CA GLU A 305 -1.17 -20.82 14.73
C GLU A 305 0.05 -19.88 14.71
N PHE A 306 -0.01 -18.81 13.90
CA PHE A 306 1.08 -17.82 13.83
C PHE A 306 1.24 -17.05 15.15
N LEU A 307 0.15 -16.67 15.81
CA LEU A 307 0.22 -15.95 17.09
C LEU A 307 0.91 -16.78 18.18
N ASN A 308 0.65 -18.10 18.23
CA ASN A 308 1.29 -19.00 19.17
C ASN A 308 2.78 -19.22 18.84
N GLU A 309 3.12 -19.32 17.56
CA GLU A 309 4.52 -19.42 17.11
C GLU A 309 5.30 -18.14 17.46
N ALA A 310 4.71 -16.97 17.18
CA ALA A 310 5.28 -15.66 17.52
C ALA A 310 5.44 -15.46 19.03
N GLU A 311 4.47 -15.89 19.84
CA GLU A 311 4.57 -15.83 21.30
C GLU A 311 5.69 -16.73 21.82
N SER A 312 5.78 -17.97 21.33
CA SER A 312 6.82 -18.92 21.70
C SER A 312 8.23 -18.40 21.36
N PHE A 313 8.36 -17.64 20.27
CA PHE A 313 9.63 -17.06 19.84
C PHE A 313 9.98 -15.77 20.58
N TYR A 314 9.06 -14.80 20.66
CA TYR A 314 9.35 -13.45 21.16
C TYR A 314 9.16 -13.28 22.66
N ALA A 315 8.25 -14.00 23.31
CA ALA A 315 8.01 -13.84 24.75
C ALA A 315 9.24 -14.16 25.61
N PRO A 316 10.05 -15.20 25.29
CA PRO A 316 11.30 -15.46 26.03
C PRO A 316 12.36 -14.36 25.83
N ILE A 317 12.38 -13.70 24.66
CA ILE A 317 13.36 -12.67 24.30
C ILE A 317 12.99 -11.31 24.93
N TYR A 318 11.70 -10.99 24.95
CA TYR A 318 11.17 -9.69 25.36
C TYR A 318 10.20 -9.81 26.53
N LYS A 319 10.58 -10.54 27.58
CA LYS A 319 9.69 -10.96 28.68
C LYS A 319 8.85 -9.82 29.30
N ASP A 320 9.44 -8.64 29.47
CA ASP A 320 8.79 -7.49 30.13
C ASP A 320 8.09 -6.54 29.15
N LEU A 321 8.19 -6.79 27.83
CA LEU A 321 7.66 -5.92 26.77
C LEU A 321 6.69 -6.65 25.82
N TYR A 322 6.71 -7.98 25.80
CA TYR A 322 5.87 -8.77 24.90
C TYR A 322 4.44 -8.84 25.42
N LEU A 323 3.50 -8.38 24.60
CA LEU A 323 2.08 -8.54 24.83
C LEU A 323 1.44 -9.21 23.62
N LYS A 324 0.89 -10.41 23.82
CA LYS A 324 0.11 -11.10 22.80
C LYS A 324 -1.12 -10.27 22.46
N ARG A 325 -1.37 -10.05 21.17
CA ARG A 325 -2.54 -9.32 20.69
C ARG A 325 -3.18 -10.03 19.52
N GLU A 326 -4.47 -10.26 19.64
CA GLU A 326 -5.28 -10.81 18.56
C GLU A 326 -5.76 -9.70 17.64
N TYR A 327 -5.74 -10.00 16.34
CA TYR A 327 -6.32 -9.15 15.32
C TYR A 327 -7.40 -9.95 14.60
N LYS A 328 -8.58 -9.36 14.46
CA LYS A 328 -9.73 -9.96 13.77
C LYS A 328 -9.97 -9.23 12.47
N ALA A 329 -10.55 -9.91 11.48
CA ALA A 329 -10.98 -9.28 10.25
C ALA A 329 -11.95 -8.14 10.55
N GLY A 330 -11.82 -7.03 9.83
CA GLY A 330 -12.74 -5.90 9.97
C GLY A 330 -14.15 -6.26 9.49
N LYS A 331 -15.19 -5.58 10.00
CA LYS A 331 -16.60 -5.80 9.64
C LYS A 331 -16.92 -5.69 8.13
N GLN A 332 -16.04 -5.08 7.35
CA GLN A 332 -16.18 -4.88 5.90
C GLN A 332 -15.19 -5.74 5.09
N SER A 333 -14.49 -6.67 5.73
CA SER A 333 -13.60 -7.60 5.02
C SER A 333 -14.44 -8.51 4.15
N GLN A 334 -14.16 -8.55 2.84
CA GLN A 334 -14.84 -9.50 1.93
C GLN A 334 -14.14 -10.86 1.89
N ALA A 335 -12.97 -10.97 2.51
CA ALA A 335 -12.17 -12.18 2.56
C ALA A 335 -12.11 -12.70 4.00
N GLU A 336 -13.10 -13.50 4.41
CA GLU A 336 -13.12 -14.11 5.76
C GLU A 336 -12.00 -15.15 5.96
N ALA A 337 -11.51 -15.76 4.86
CA ALA A 337 -10.46 -16.77 4.91
C ALA A 337 -9.03 -16.20 4.74
N HIS A 338 -8.87 -14.90 4.46
CA HIS A 338 -7.55 -14.31 4.25
C HIS A 338 -6.97 -13.82 5.57
N GLU A 339 -5.64 -13.90 5.69
CA GLU A 339 -4.89 -13.27 6.76
C GLU A 339 -4.28 -11.95 6.31
N ALA A 340 -3.79 -11.17 7.26
CA ALA A 340 -2.94 -10.03 6.99
C ALA A 340 -1.65 -10.44 6.29
N ILE A 341 -1.02 -9.49 5.63
CA ILE A 341 0.33 -9.62 5.10
C ILE A 341 1.31 -9.61 6.27
N ARG A 342 1.90 -10.77 6.53
CA ARG A 342 2.87 -11.02 7.60
C ARG A 342 3.94 -12.01 7.12
N ILE A 343 5.03 -12.10 7.87
CA ILE A 343 6.00 -13.20 7.70
C ILE A 343 5.32 -14.55 7.94
N THR A 344 5.81 -15.58 7.25
CA THR A 344 5.32 -16.95 7.43
C THR A 344 5.80 -17.57 8.73
N HIS A 345 7.04 -17.29 9.14
CA HIS A 345 7.66 -17.79 10.37
C HIS A 345 8.45 -16.69 11.10
N PRO A 346 8.43 -16.62 12.44
CA PRO A 346 9.37 -15.80 13.21
C PRO A 346 10.81 -16.29 13.02
N HIS A 347 11.75 -15.35 12.93
CA HIS A 347 13.19 -15.62 12.84
C HIS A 347 13.97 -14.45 13.43
N LYS A 348 15.29 -14.62 13.59
CA LYS A 348 16.16 -13.53 14.06
C LYS A 348 16.48 -12.56 12.92
N TYR A 349 16.95 -11.36 13.27
CA TYR A 349 17.34 -10.35 12.29
C TYR A 349 18.47 -10.87 11.41
N GLU A 350 19.47 -11.49 12.03
CA GLU A 350 20.72 -11.90 11.40
C GLU A 350 20.51 -12.99 10.34
N ASP A 351 19.42 -13.75 10.46
CA ASP A 351 19.10 -14.84 9.55
C ASP A 351 18.50 -14.37 8.22
N LEU A 352 18.08 -13.10 8.13
CA LEU A 352 17.33 -12.59 6.98
C LEU A 352 18.06 -12.71 5.65
N GLU A 353 19.34 -12.37 5.62
CA GLU A 353 20.14 -12.47 4.41
C GLU A 353 20.18 -13.92 3.91
N SER A 354 20.38 -14.87 4.82
CA SER A 354 20.40 -16.30 4.50
C SER A 354 19.03 -16.80 4.03
N ILE A 355 17.94 -16.37 4.66
CA ILE A 355 16.57 -16.76 4.31
C ILE A 355 16.23 -16.29 2.90
N VAL A 356 16.54 -15.03 2.59
CA VAL A 356 16.25 -14.41 1.29
C VAL A 356 17.15 -14.97 0.19
N TYR A 357 18.42 -15.26 0.51
CA TYR A 357 19.37 -15.94 -0.38
C TYR A 357 18.91 -17.35 -0.72
N ASN A 358 18.59 -18.17 0.27
CA ASN A 358 18.12 -19.54 0.09
C ASN A 358 16.79 -19.61 -0.67
N ALA A 359 15.96 -18.58 -0.53
CA ALA A 359 14.72 -18.42 -1.26
C ALA A 359 14.91 -17.98 -2.73
N GLY A 360 16.14 -17.72 -3.17
CA GLY A 360 16.48 -17.33 -4.54
C GLY A 360 15.98 -15.94 -4.93
N ILE A 361 15.64 -15.09 -3.96
CA ILE A 361 15.06 -13.77 -4.20
C ILE A 361 16.16 -12.71 -4.37
N THR A 362 17.32 -12.94 -3.75
CA THR A 362 18.55 -12.17 -3.96
C THR A 362 19.61 -13.04 -4.60
N ASN A 363 20.23 -12.55 -5.67
CA ASN A 363 21.35 -13.25 -6.29
C ASN A 363 22.52 -12.26 -6.42
N GLN A 364 23.48 -12.29 -5.49
CA GLN A 364 24.67 -11.44 -5.58
C GLN A 364 25.60 -11.92 -6.70
N ASP A 365 25.70 -13.23 -6.92
CA ASP A 365 26.51 -13.80 -8.01
C ASP A 365 25.96 -13.48 -9.39
N ALA A 366 24.64 -13.37 -9.58
CA ALA A 366 24.06 -12.94 -10.87
C ALA A 366 24.30 -11.46 -11.22
N LEU A 367 24.84 -10.66 -10.29
CA LEU A 367 25.31 -9.33 -10.63
C LEU A 367 26.72 -9.38 -11.21
N ILE A 368 27.57 -10.34 -10.85
CA ILE A 368 28.99 -10.30 -11.21
C ILE A 368 29.21 -10.56 -12.72
N PRO A 369 28.74 -11.67 -13.33
CA PRO A 369 28.83 -11.90 -14.78
C PRO A 369 28.05 -10.84 -15.57
N LEU A 370 26.96 -10.31 -15.02
CA LEU A 370 26.15 -9.29 -15.67
C LEU A 370 26.86 -7.92 -15.64
N ILE A 371 27.49 -7.55 -14.54
CA ILE A 371 28.34 -6.36 -14.42
C ILE A 371 29.56 -6.49 -15.34
N GLU A 372 30.14 -7.69 -15.48
CA GLU A 372 31.26 -7.95 -16.39
C GLU A 372 30.84 -7.95 -17.87
N GLU A 373 29.73 -8.60 -18.23
CA GLU A 373 29.15 -8.59 -19.58
C GLU A 373 28.71 -7.17 -20.00
N LEU A 374 28.16 -6.38 -19.07
CA LEU A 374 27.75 -4.99 -19.31
C LEU A 374 28.93 -4.03 -19.39
N LYS A 375 30.04 -4.31 -18.68
CA LYS A 375 31.33 -3.60 -18.85
C LYS A 375 31.92 -3.86 -20.24
N ASP A 376 31.85 -5.09 -20.73
CA ASP A 376 32.33 -5.46 -22.07
C ASP A 376 31.47 -4.86 -23.20
N LYS A 377 30.15 -4.77 -23.00
CA LYS A 377 29.20 -4.27 -24.02
C LYS A 377 29.00 -2.74 -24.02
N LYS A 378 29.72 -1.97 -23.18
CA LYS A 378 29.59 -0.49 -23.05
C LYS A 378 28.14 0.03 -22.99
N LYS A 379 27.19 -0.74 -22.42
CA LYS A 379 25.82 -0.25 -22.21
C LYS A 379 25.69 0.18 -20.75
N GLU A 380 25.15 1.39 -20.55
CA GLU A 380 24.87 1.94 -19.23
C GLU A 380 24.25 0.86 -18.33
N ILE A 381 24.91 0.60 -17.21
CA ILE A 381 24.32 -0.09 -16.06
C ILE A 381 23.10 0.74 -15.68
N THR A 382 21.91 0.35 -16.15
CA THR A 382 20.72 1.15 -15.85
C THR A 382 20.47 1.08 -14.35
N HIS A 383 20.36 2.26 -13.73
CA HIS A 383 20.00 2.46 -12.32
C HIS A 383 18.89 1.51 -11.85
N SER A 384 17.93 1.20 -12.73
CA SER A 384 16.80 0.28 -12.54
C SER A 384 17.18 -1.09 -11.93
N LEU A 385 18.27 -1.73 -12.37
CA LEU A 385 18.60 -3.09 -11.94
C LEU A 385 19.32 -3.13 -10.58
N VAL A 386 20.07 -2.08 -10.24
CA VAL A 386 20.72 -1.94 -8.92
C VAL A 386 19.70 -1.45 -7.90
N LEU A 387 18.83 -0.51 -8.29
CA LEU A 387 17.71 -0.04 -7.48
C LEU A 387 16.70 -1.15 -7.18
N SER A 388 16.48 -2.12 -8.08
CA SER A 388 15.51 -3.20 -7.86
C SER A 388 15.90 -4.17 -6.73
N LYS A 389 17.20 -4.39 -6.51
CA LYS A 389 17.70 -5.21 -5.39
C LYS A 389 17.71 -4.45 -4.08
N MET A 390 18.11 -3.17 -4.11
CA MET A 390 18.02 -2.30 -2.93
C MET A 390 16.56 -2.04 -2.51
N SER A 391 15.63 -2.01 -3.46
CA SER A 391 14.20 -1.82 -3.18
C SER A 391 13.53 -3.07 -2.62
N LEU A 392 13.92 -4.26 -3.11
CA LEU A 392 13.50 -5.54 -2.53
C LEU A 392 13.94 -5.65 -1.07
N GLU A 393 15.21 -5.38 -0.77
CA GLU A 393 15.75 -5.40 0.59
C GLU A 393 14.98 -4.44 1.51
N ALA A 394 14.62 -3.27 1.00
CA ALA A 394 13.84 -2.28 1.74
C ALA A 394 12.40 -2.73 2.03
N VAL A 395 11.74 -3.43 1.08
CA VAL A 395 10.40 -4.02 1.28
C VAL A 395 10.46 -5.20 2.25
N ILE A 396 11.49 -6.05 2.14
CA ILE A 396 11.77 -7.11 3.12
C ILE A 396 11.90 -6.47 4.50
N LYS A 397 12.79 -5.47 4.64
CA LYS A 397 12.95 -4.73 5.88
C LYS A 397 11.62 -4.18 6.38
N LEU A 398 10.76 -3.61 5.54
CA LEU A 398 9.47 -3.08 6.00
C LEU A 398 8.51 -4.15 6.53
N ILE A 399 8.40 -5.30 5.85
CA ILE A 399 7.44 -6.36 6.22
C ILE A 399 7.96 -7.16 7.42
N PHE A 400 9.27 -7.44 7.42
CA PHE A 400 9.95 -8.21 8.45
C PHE A 400 10.26 -7.37 9.69
N PHE A 401 10.45 -6.05 9.51
CA PHE A 401 10.54 -5.07 10.58
C PHE A 401 9.29 -4.23 10.64
N TYR A 402 8.23 -4.82 11.19
CA TYR A 402 7.33 -4.01 11.98
C TYR A 402 8.11 -3.54 13.19
N LYS A 403 8.55 -2.28 13.18
CA LYS A 403 9.12 -1.62 14.36
C LYS A 403 8.18 -1.92 15.53
N LEU A 404 8.63 -2.72 16.50
CA LEU A 404 8.09 -2.72 17.85
C LEU A 404 8.33 -1.29 18.35
N GLU A 405 7.40 -0.38 18.08
CA GLU A 405 7.34 0.92 18.76
C GLU A 405 6.89 0.63 20.19
N GLY A 406 7.84 0.07 20.93
CA GLY A 406 7.74 -0.37 22.31
C GLY A 406 9.09 -0.16 23.00
N VAL A 407 9.73 0.97 22.71
CA VAL A 407 10.69 1.56 23.63
C VAL A 407 10.29 3.02 23.76
N ALA A 408 9.60 3.34 24.85
CA ALA A 408 9.68 4.68 25.39
C ALA A 408 11.15 4.89 25.76
N LEU A 409 11.90 5.52 24.86
CA LEU A 409 13.28 5.92 25.12
C LEU A 409 13.21 7.06 26.13
N ASP A 410 13.45 6.75 27.40
CA ASP A 410 13.62 7.78 28.41
C ASP A 410 15.00 8.45 28.23
N LEU A 411 15.02 9.48 27.38
CA LEU A 411 16.18 10.32 27.12
C LEU A 411 16.64 11.14 28.35
N ARG A 412 15.99 11.00 29.51
CA ARG A 412 16.35 11.68 30.77
C ARG A 412 17.44 10.93 31.56
N ALA A 413 17.83 9.71 31.15
CA ALA A 413 18.70 8.86 31.97
C ALA A 413 20.22 8.91 31.67
N TYR A 414 20.73 9.64 30.65
CA TYR A 414 22.18 9.61 30.36
C TYR A 414 22.85 10.95 30.00
N SER A 415 24.04 11.10 30.60
CA SER A 415 24.98 12.23 30.61
C SER A 415 26.25 11.84 29.86
N LEU A 416 26.69 12.66 28.90
CA LEU A 416 27.98 12.50 28.23
C LEU A 416 29.03 13.40 28.91
N LYS A 417 29.98 12.73 29.57
CA LYS A 417 31.21 13.29 30.16
C LYS A 417 31.92 14.25 29.21
N ALA A 418 31.94 15.54 29.57
CA ALA A 418 33.12 16.42 29.57
C ALA A 418 32.79 17.76 30.28
N TYR A 419 33.23 17.97 31.53
CA TYR A 419 34.11 19.09 31.97
C TYR A 419 34.29 19.21 33.52
N TYR A 420 35.52 18.89 33.96
CA TYR A 420 36.40 19.42 35.03
C TYR A 420 36.13 19.45 36.55
N LYS A 421 37.23 19.11 37.26
CA LYS A 421 37.45 18.73 38.66
C LYS A 421 37.52 19.90 39.67
N ASP A 422 37.43 21.18 39.27
CA ASP A 422 37.83 22.31 40.17
C ASP A 422 36.97 23.63 40.14
N ASN A 423 35.62 23.64 40.28
CA ASN A 423 34.91 24.90 40.66
C ASN A 423 33.71 24.61 41.59
N LYS A 424 33.64 25.30 42.75
CA LYS A 424 32.84 24.91 43.93
C LYS A 424 31.44 25.55 44.10
N ASP A 425 30.99 26.53 43.30
CA ASP A 425 29.64 27.15 43.41
C ASP A 425 28.83 27.17 42.10
N THR A 426 28.88 26.08 41.36
CA THR A 426 28.21 25.94 40.05
C THR A 426 28.01 24.45 39.73
N LEU A 427 26.86 24.06 39.16
CA LEU A 427 26.55 22.69 38.73
C LEU A 427 26.70 22.52 37.22
N LEU A 428 27.60 21.64 36.77
CA LEU A 428 27.89 21.39 35.36
C LEU A 428 26.91 20.36 34.76
N ILE A 429 25.85 20.80 34.07
CA ILE A 429 24.83 19.89 33.50
C ILE A 429 24.89 19.94 31.96
N LYS A 430 25.38 18.82 31.37
CA LYS A 430 25.91 18.56 30.00
C LYS A 430 27.06 19.44 29.49
N GLY A 431 27.73 20.19 30.36
CA GLY A 431 28.85 21.03 29.95
C GLY A 431 28.83 22.43 30.56
N ARG A 432 27.74 22.83 31.25
CA ARG A 432 27.60 24.18 31.79
C ARG A 432 27.35 24.19 33.28
N LYS A 433 28.27 24.86 33.99
CA LYS A 433 28.28 25.11 35.43
C LYS A 433 27.26 26.23 35.74
N GLN A 434 26.20 25.97 36.51
CA GLN A 434 25.20 27.01 36.86
C GLN A 434 24.62 26.91 38.27
N HIS A 435 24.23 28.09 38.74
CA HIS A 435 23.64 28.46 40.03
C HIS A 435 22.61 29.58 39.74
N LEU A 436 21.77 29.94 40.72
CA LEU A 436 20.94 31.17 40.81
C LEU A 436 19.45 31.06 40.38
N SER A 437 18.62 31.09 41.41
CA SER A 437 17.20 31.47 41.55
C SER A 437 16.60 32.54 40.59
N ASN A 438 15.39 32.27 40.09
CA ASN A 438 14.23 33.20 39.98
C ASN A 438 13.77 33.90 38.68
N TYR A 439 14.26 33.67 37.45
CA TYR A 439 13.71 34.43 36.30
C TYR A 439 13.60 33.63 35.00
N ALA A 440 12.44 33.75 34.32
CA ALA A 440 12.31 33.43 32.90
C ALA A 440 11.99 34.71 32.12
N LYS A 441 12.75 34.97 31.05
CA LYS A 441 12.45 35.95 30.02
C LYS A 441 11.59 35.26 28.95
N ALA A 442 10.44 35.83 28.60
CA ALA A 442 9.66 35.41 27.44
C ALA A 442 10.12 36.17 26.18
N TYR A 443 10.16 35.48 25.04
CA TYR A 443 10.36 36.10 23.73
C TYR A 443 9.14 35.84 22.87
N ILE A 444 8.46 36.90 22.43
CA ILE A 444 7.27 36.80 21.59
C ILE A 444 7.73 36.90 20.14
N ALA A 445 7.19 36.05 19.27
CA ALA A 445 7.41 36.10 17.84
C ALA A 445 6.08 36.11 17.07
N LEU A 446 5.97 37.02 16.10
CA LEU A 446 4.93 36.99 15.10
C LEU A 446 5.37 36.12 13.92
N ASN A 447 4.66 35.02 13.68
CA ASN A 447 4.92 34.13 12.56
C ASN A 447 3.92 34.35 11.43
N LEU A 448 4.46 34.51 10.23
CA LEU A 448 3.69 34.43 8.99
C LEU A 448 3.43 32.96 8.66
N LEU A 449 2.17 32.54 8.65
CA LEU A 449 1.77 31.21 8.23
C LEU A 449 1.14 31.27 6.85
N TRP A 450 1.75 30.56 5.92
CA TRP A 450 1.10 30.24 4.66
C TRP A 450 0.10 29.10 4.87
N THR A 451 -1.16 29.35 4.56
CA THR A 451 -2.17 28.30 4.65
C THR A 451 -2.00 27.35 3.48
N ILE A 452 -1.42 26.18 3.71
CA ILE A 452 -1.40 25.13 2.69
C ILE A 452 -2.71 24.35 2.79
N ARG A 453 -3.73 24.75 2.03
CA ARG A 453 -4.96 23.95 1.86
C ARG A 453 -4.84 23.07 0.62
N ASN A 454 -5.36 21.85 0.72
CA ASN A 454 -5.55 20.92 -0.41
C ASN A 454 -4.26 20.56 -1.14
N ARG A 455 -3.39 19.74 -0.54
CA ARG A 455 -2.19 19.25 -1.26
C ARG A 455 -2.58 18.37 -2.46
N ALA A 456 -1.78 18.46 -3.52
CA ALA A 456 -1.85 17.51 -4.62
C ALA A 456 -1.80 16.08 -4.07
N TYR A 457 -2.54 15.17 -4.70
CA TYR A 457 -2.43 13.77 -4.28
C TYR A 457 -1.01 13.27 -4.52
N HIS A 458 -0.55 12.48 -3.56
CA HIS A 458 0.50 11.50 -3.75
C HIS A 458 -0.18 10.14 -3.94
N TRP A 459 0.49 9.17 -4.57
CA TRP A 459 -0.10 7.84 -4.82
C TRP A 459 -0.57 7.18 -3.52
N GLU A 460 0.19 7.36 -2.43
CA GLU A 460 -0.14 6.90 -1.09
C GLU A 460 -1.41 7.55 -0.50
N ASN A 461 -1.70 8.80 -0.83
CA ASN A 461 -2.86 9.51 -0.27
C ASN A 461 -4.16 9.16 -1.01
N LEU A 462 -4.07 8.75 -2.27
CA LEU A 462 -5.22 8.27 -3.03
C LEU A 462 -5.73 6.91 -2.50
N LEU A 463 -4.83 6.09 -1.96
CA LEU A 463 -5.17 4.83 -1.27
C LEU A 463 -5.86 5.03 0.09
N LYS A 464 -5.75 6.22 0.71
CA LYS A 464 -6.38 6.56 2.00
C LYS A 464 -7.84 6.97 1.90
N LEU A 465 -8.29 7.38 0.72
CA LEU A 465 -9.67 7.84 0.54
C LEU A 465 -10.63 6.68 0.77
N ARG A 466 -11.29 6.68 1.92
CA ARG A 466 -12.45 5.82 2.20
C ARG A 466 -13.69 6.49 1.63
N ALA A 467 -13.93 6.27 0.34
CA ALA A 467 -15.28 6.26 -0.18
C ALA A 467 -15.66 4.79 -0.41
N ASN A 468 -16.91 4.43 -0.10
CA ASN A 468 -17.44 3.08 -0.30
C ASN A 468 -16.97 2.50 -1.65
N ASN A 469 -16.41 1.28 -1.60
CA ASN A 469 -15.79 0.52 -2.70
C ASN A 469 -14.38 0.97 -3.11
N ARG A 470 -13.40 0.23 -2.57
CA ARG A 470 -11.95 0.39 -2.80
C ARG A 470 -11.59 0.37 -4.29
N PRO A 471 -11.14 1.48 -4.89
CA PRO A 471 -10.62 1.45 -6.25
C PRO A 471 -9.27 0.71 -6.25
N ARG A 472 -9.18 -0.38 -7.02
CA ARG A 472 -7.90 -1.02 -7.34
C ARG A 472 -7.23 -0.18 -8.43
N ILE A 473 -6.34 0.72 -8.06
CA ILE A 473 -5.53 1.47 -9.01
C ILE A 473 -4.37 0.58 -9.44
N THR A 474 -4.60 -0.26 -10.44
CA THR A 474 -3.56 -1.08 -11.09
C THR A 474 -3.14 -0.51 -12.45
N THR A 475 -3.88 0.47 -12.97
CA THR A 475 -3.65 1.05 -14.29
C THR A 475 -2.81 2.32 -14.15
N ARG A 476 -1.66 2.35 -14.83
CA ARG A 476 -0.78 3.51 -14.88
C ARG A 476 -1.39 4.56 -15.82
N PHE A 477 -1.55 5.80 -15.35
CA PHE A 477 -1.88 6.96 -16.20
C PHE A 477 -0.64 7.34 -17.02
N ILE A 478 -0.29 6.58 -18.06
CA ILE A 478 1.04 6.71 -18.67
C ILE A 478 1.20 7.95 -19.56
N ARG A 479 0.14 8.50 -20.17
CA ARG A 479 0.39 9.21 -21.43
C ARG A 479 0.45 10.73 -21.40
N GLU A 480 0.07 11.40 -20.32
CA GLU A 480 0.00 12.88 -20.30
C GLU A 480 0.37 13.50 -18.94
N LEU A 481 1.07 12.73 -18.10
CA LEU A 481 1.77 13.30 -16.96
C LEU A 481 3.05 13.95 -17.49
N GLU A 482 3.22 15.25 -17.24
CA GLU A 482 4.56 15.84 -17.30
C GLU A 482 5.49 15.00 -16.42
N LYS A 483 6.75 14.84 -16.86
CA LYS A 483 7.75 13.95 -16.23
C LYS A 483 7.57 13.91 -14.71
N PRO A 484 7.55 12.72 -14.07
CA PRO A 484 7.44 12.60 -12.62
C PRO A 484 8.77 13.02 -11.99
N THR A 485 9.07 14.32 -11.99
CA THR A 485 10.21 14.91 -11.29
C THR A 485 9.88 15.18 -9.83
N SER A 486 8.61 14.99 -9.41
CA SER A 486 8.18 15.13 -8.02
C SER A 486 7.21 14.01 -7.64
N LYS A 487 7.16 13.66 -6.34
CA LYS A 487 6.25 12.64 -5.79
C LYS A 487 4.77 13.01 -5.98
N SER A 488 4.44 14.24 -6.36
CA SER A 488 3.09 14.76 -6.58
C SER A 488 2.62 14.57 -8.02
N PHE A 489 1.33 14.29 -8.22
CA PHE A 489 0.75 14.27 -9.55
C PHE A 489 0.40 15.67 -10.04
N ASN A 490 1.13 16.17 -11.05
CA ASN A 490 0.81 17.40 -11.78
C ASN A 490 0.31 17.06 -13.19
N PHE A 491 -0.71 17.75 -13.68
CA PHE A 491 -1.34 17.40 -14.96
C PHE A 491 -1.39 18.59 -15.92
N GLY A 492 -1.29 18.25 -17.21
CA GLY A 492 -1.63 19.18 -18.29
C GLY A 492 -3.15 19.33 -18.50
N ILE A 493 -3.51 19.99 -19.60
CA ILE A 493 -4.89 20.39 -19.92
C ILE A 493 -5.82 19.18 -20.20
N MET A 494 -5.28 18.05 -20.67
CA MET A 494 -6.07 16.94 -21.19
C MET A 494 -6.86 16.14 -20.14
N PRO A 495 -6.30 15.78 -18.96
CA PRO A 495 -7.06 15.24 -17.84
C PRO A 495 -8.29 16.05 -17.45
N ASN A 496 -8.17 17.38 -17.43
CA ASN A 496 -9.29 18.28 -17.18
C ASN A 496 -10.37 18.17 -18.28
N LYS A 497 -9.98 18.11 -19.55
CA LYS A 497 -10.91 17.91 -20.68
C LYS A 497 -11.63 16.56 -20.61
N ILE A 498 -10.90 15.48 -20.29
CA ILE A 498 -11.47 14.14 -20.11
C ILE A 498 -12.54 14.15 -19.01
N VAL A 499 -12.21 14.69 -17.84
CA VAL A 499 -13.13 14.71 -16.69
C VAL A 499 -14.35 15.59 -16.98
N SER A 500 -14.17 16.77 -17.57
CA SER A 500 -15.30 17.63 -17.94
C SER A 500 -16.24 16.97 -18.95
N PHE A 501 -15.68 16.38 -20.02
CA PHE A 501 -16.49 15.67 -21.02
C PHE A 501 -17.32 14.54 -20.40
N LEU A 502 -16.71 13.76 -19.51
CA LEU A 502 -17.39 12.62 -18.89
C LEU A 502 -18.39 13.05 -17.81
N ASP A 503 -18.11 14.11 -17.04
CA ASP A 503 -19.09 14.71 -16.13
C ASP A 503 -20.32 15.23 -16.90
N ASP A 504 -20.11 15.91 -18.04
CA ASP A 504 -21.21 16.43 -18.87
C ASP A 504 -22.02 15.31 -19.54
N LEU A 505 -21.33 14.26 -20.03
CA LEU A 505 -21.98 13.09 -20.60
C LEU A 505 -22.87 12.40 -19.56
N ILE A 506 -22.36 12.20 -18.35
CA ILE A 506 -23.11 11.56 -17.25
C ILE A 506 -24.34 12.40 -16.87
N LYS A 507 -24.17 13.73 -16.73
CA LYS A 507 -25.30 14.63 -16.49
C LYS A 507 -26.33 14.58 -17.61
N SER A 508 -25.90 14.50 -18.87
CA SER A 508 -26.82 14.44 -20.02
C SER A 508 -27.67 13.18 -20.09
N ILE A 509 -27.21 12.07 -19.47
CA ILE A 509 -28.00 10.83 -19.37
C ILE A 509 -29.19 11.02 -18.41
N GLY A 510 -29.10 11.97 -17.46
CA GLY A 510 -30.20 12.29 -16.55
C GLY A 510 -30.55 11.18 -15.55
N ASN A 511 -29.64 10.21 -15.35
CA ASN A 511 -29.83 9.14 -14.39
C ASN A 511 -29.48 9.62 -12.97
N LYS A 512 -30.48 9.63 -12.07
CA LYS A 512 -30.34 10.09 -10.67
C LYS A 512 -29.42 9.20 -9.82
N ASP A 513 -29.18 7.96 -10.22
CA ASP A 513 -28.22 7.08 -9.54
C ASP A 513 -26.77 7.35 -9.99
N LEU A 514 -26.59 8.13 -11.06
CA LEU A 514 -25.32 8.50 -11.66
C LEU A 514 -25.23 10.03 -11.82
N GLU A 515 -25.36 10.79 -10.72
CA GLU A 515 -25.32 12.26 -10.80
C GLU A 515 -23.91 12.82 -11.07
N LYS A 516 -22.84 12.06 -10.76
CA LYS A 516 -21.45 12.51 -10.88
C LYS A 516 -20.55 11.36 -11.29
N LEU A 517 -19.49 11.63 -12.05
CA LEU A 517 -18.53 10.58 -12.45
C LEU A 517 -17.85 9.85 -11.27
N SER A 518 -17.83 10.47 -10.07
CA SER A 518 -17.33 9.83 -8.85
C SER A 518 -18.30 8.82 -8.23
N SER A 519 -19.55 8.74 -8.71
CA SER A 519 -20.53 7.75 -8.26
C SER A 519 -20.52 6.44 -9.07
N LEU A 520 -19.79 6.43 -10.20
CA LEU A 520 -19.36 5.21 -10.93
C LEU A 520 -18.23 4.50 -10.17
#